data_AF-A0A9E5G4Y7-F1
#
_entry.id   AF-A0A9E5G4Y7-F1
#
_cell.length_a   1.000
_cell.length_b   1.000
_cell.length_c   1.000
_cell.angle_alpha   90.00
_cell.angle_beta   90.00
_cell.angle_gamma   90.00
#
_symmetry.space_group_name_H-M   'P 1'
#
loop_
_entity.id
_entity.type
_entity.pdbx_description
1 polymer ?
#
loop_
_entity_poly.entity_id
_entity_poly.type
_entity_poly.pdbx_seq_one_letter_code
_entity_poly.pdbx_strand_id
1 'polypeptide(L)'
;MASHPIYQFYAELDDYEPKIWRRFQVMNNITIARLGYIVMTMFEMKASHLFCFEVPFGANHYRRMKQRLTEDELNKLIGIWDKDEVVRYEVQNEMTEDFEDESAENAAAENLPRVIYHVGDELSLSYDYGDGWEVKLVLEQIMEDKDLPGKELPRVLAGEGYGIIEDCGGTSGLEDIAKAFAKKKGSKYKEYSEWLGMDALDLISFDIADMNFRLKKVPRIYADAYEHGLEPTKQSMNLLERKYKQAQR
;
A
#
# COMPACT_ATOMS: atom_id res chain seq x y z
N MET A 1 3.32 2.53 25.11
CA MET A 1 3.24 1.07 24.94
C MET A 1 2.28 0.76 23.81
N ALA A 2 2.54 -0.26 23.00
CA ALA A 2 1.58 -0.78 22.05
C ALA A 2 0.50 -1.50 22.85
N SER A 3 -0.75 -1.09 22.69
CA SER A 3 -1.88 -1.63 23.44
C SER A 3 -2.50 -2.86 22.77
N HIS A 4 -2.09 -3.16 21.55
CA HIS A 4 -2.58 -4.29 20.75
C HIS A 4 -1.39 -4.96 20.03
N PRO A 5 -1.58 -6.20 19.53
CA PRO A 5 -0.58 -6.87 18.70
C PRO A 5 -0.11 -6.00 17.53
N ILE A 6 1.15 -6.15 17.19
CA ILE A 6 1.82 -5.49 16.08
C ILE A 6 1.91 -6.50 14.95
N TYR A 7 1.42 -6.09 13.78
CA TYR A 7 1.56 -6.86 12.56
C TYR A 7 2.73 -6.29 11.76
N GLN A 8 3.62 -7.17 11.33
CA GLN A 8 4.70 -6.85 10.41
C GLN A 8 4.37 -7.40 9.03
N PHE A 9 4.37 -6.52 8.04
CA PHE A 9 4.12 -6.87 6.66
C PHE A 9 5.39 -6.69 5.82
N TYR A 10 5.52 -7.53 4.81
CA TYR A 10 6.29 -7.24 3.61
C TYR A 10 5.32 -6.77 2.51
N ALA A 11 5.65 -5.67 1.84
CA ALA A 11 4.90 -5.14 0.70
C ALA A 11 5.85 -4.92 -0.48
N GLU A 12 5.43 -5.28 -1.68
CA GLU A 12 6.22 -5.16 -2.92
C GLU A 12 5.31 -4.70 -4.06
N LEU A 13 5.79 -3.73 -4.85
CA LEU A 13 5.13 -3.33 -6.10
C LEU A 13 5.27 -4.48 -7.11
N ASP A 14 4.16 -4.94 -7.66
CA ASP A 14 4.17 -6.01 -8.65
C ASP A 14 4.60 -5.50 -10.03
N ASP A 15 5.08 -6.43 -10.87
CA ASP A 15 5.38 -6.19 -12.29
C ASP A 15 6.35 -5.01 -12.58
N TYR A 16 7.32 -4.77 -11.69
CA TYR A 16 8.36 -3.75 -11.88
C TYR A 16 9.74 -4.22 -11.42
N GLU A 17 10.78 -3.95 -12.22
CA GLU A 17 12.18 -4.20 -11.89
C GLU A 17 13.02 -2.93 -12.12
N PRO A 18 13.87 -2.50 -11.15
CA PRO A 18 14.22 -3.17 -9.90
C PRO A 18 13.11 -3.16 -8.84
N LYS A 19 13.09 -4.17 -7.98
CA LYS A 19 12.10 -4.31 -6.89
C LYS A 19 11.91 -3.02 -6.10
N ILE A 20 10.66 -2.61 -5.93
CA ILE A 20 10.25 -1.55 -5.00
C ILE A 20 9.49 -2.22 -3.87
N TRP A 21 10.02 -2.17 -2.64
CA TRP A 21 9.48 -2.93 -1.52
C TRP A 21 9.62 -2.24 -0.17
N ARG A 22 8.80 -2.64 0.79
CA ARG A 22 8.76 -2.12 2.16
C ARG A 22 8.51 -3.25 3.14
N ARG A 23 9.27 -3.28 4.24
CA ARG A 23 8.93 -4.05 5.44
C ARG A 23 8.53 -3.08 6.53
N PHE A 24 7.30 -3.19 7.01
CA PHE A 24 6.71 -2.20 7.92
C PHE A 24 5.86 -2.85 9.00
N GLN A 25 5.57 -2.09 10.04
CA GLN A 25 4.81 -2.50 11.19
C GLN A 25 3.64 -1.57 11.43
N VAL A 26 2.48 -2.16 11.76
CA VAL A 26 1.26 -1.46 12.14
C VAL A 26 0.70 -2.07 13.42
N MET A 27 -0.06 -1.28 14.18
CA MET A 27 -0.89 -1.85 15.23
C MET A 27 -2.06 -2.59 14.55
N ASN A 28 -2.44 -3.77 15.02
CA ASN A 28 -3.43 -4.57 14.32
C ASN A 28 -4.85 -3.98 14.39
N ASN A 29 -5.17 -3.12 15.35
CA ASN A 29 -6.51 -2.56 15.53
C ASN A 29 -6.88 -1.45 14.51
N ILE A 30 -6.23 -1.42 13.35
CA ILE A 30 -6.56 -0.50 12.25
C ILE A 30 -7.59 -1.15 11.31
N THR A 31 -8.25 -0.32 10.52
CA THR A 31 -9.15 -0.76 9.44
C THR A 31 -8.36 -1.15 8.19
N ILE A 32 -9.00 -1.86 7.26
CA ILE A 32 -8.42 -2.17 5.94
C ILE A 32 -8.14 -0.90 5.13
N ALA A 33 -9.04 0.08 5.16
CA ALA A 33 -8.83 1.38 4.53
C ALA A 33 -7.58 2.08 5.08
N ARG A 34 -7.39 2.06 6.41
CA ARG A 34 -6.21 2.65 7.04
C ARG A 34 -4.91 1.93 6.68
N LEU A 35 -4.95 0.61 6.48
CA LEU A 35 -3.80 -0.11 5.91
C LEU A 35 -3.50 0.38 4.49
N GLY A 36 -4.52 0.59 3.66
CA GLY A 36 -4.39 1.15 2.32
C GLY A 36 -3.70 2.51 2.32
N TYR A 37 -4.14 3.44 3.16
CA TYR A 37 -3.51 4.77 3.25
C TYR A 37 -2.04 4.71 3.67
N ILE A 38 -1.67 3.74 4.52
CA ILE A 38 -0.28 3.50 4.92
C ILE A 38 0.52 3.00 3.71
N VAL A 39 0.02 2.00 2.98
CA VAL A 39 0.66 1.44 1.78
C VAL A 39 0.84 2.52 0.72
N MET A 40 -0.23 3.23 0.37
CA MET A 40 -0.20 4.33 -0.59
C MET A 40 0.85 5.39 -0.25
N THR A 41 0.95 5.76 1.04
CA THR A 41 1.99 6.70 1.50
C THR A 41 3.39 6.16 1.21
N MET A 42 3.63 4.86 1.46
CA MET A 42 4.95 4.24 1.30
C MET A 42 5.40 4.04 -0.14
N PHE A 43 4.45 3.99 -1.09
CA PHE A 43 4.70 3.85 -2.52
C PHE A 43 4.51 5.15 -3.31
N GLU A 44 4.42 6.30 -2.61
CA GLU A 44 4.31 7.64 -3.21
C GLU A 44 3.04 7.90 -4.03
N MET A 45 1.99 7.10 -3.80
CA MET A 45 0.65 7.35 -4.33
C MET A 45 0.06 8.58 -3.62
N LYS A 46 -0.59 9.47 -4.39
CA LYS A 46 -1.03 10.81 -3.97
C LYS A 46 -2.51 10.90 -3.60
N ALA A 47 -3.21 9.77 -3.55
CA ALA A 47 -4.64 9.70 -3.27
C ALA A 47 -5.50 10.46 -4.30
N SER A 48 -5.10 10.39 -5.58
CA SER A 48 -5.82 11.01 -6.70
C SER A 48 -6.79 10.04 -7.39
N HIS A 49 -6.64 8.74 -7.14
CA HIS A 49 -7.37 7.68 -7.84
C HIS A 49 -8.05 6.72 -6.85
N LEU A 50 -8.96 5.87 -7.33
CA LEU A 50 -9.56 4.83 -6.48
C LEU A 50 -8.54 3.74 -6.13
N PHE A 51 -8.80 3.06 -5.02
CA PHE A 51 -8.06 1.87 -4.63
C PHE A 51 -8.98 0.83 -4.00
N CYS A 52 -8.58 -0.43 -4.06
CA CYS A 52 -9.21 -1.52 -3.35
C CYS A 52 -8.15 -2.46 -2.77
N PHE A 53 -8.58 -3.32 -1.85
CA PHE A 53 -7.84 -4.54 -1.52
C PHE A 53 -8.56 -5.76 -2.08
N GLU A 54 -7.78 -6.73 -2.54
CA GLU A 54 -8.26 -8.07 -2.82
C GLU A 54 -7.61 -9.05 -1.83
N VAL A 55 -8.45 -9.84 -1.16
CA VAL A 55 -8.01 -10.80 -0.16
C VAL A 55 -8.40 -12.19 -0.64
N PRO A 56 -7.42 -13.03 -1.01
CA PRO A 56 -7.69 -14.38 -1.48
C PRO A 56 -7.98 -15.30 -0.28
N PHE A 57 -9.18 -15.19 0.30
CA PHE A 57 -9.61 -15.94 1.48
C PHE A 57 -9.45 -17.45 1.29
N GLY A 58 -9.83 -17.97 0.13
CA GLY A 58 -9.70 -19.39 -0.21
C GLY A 58 -8.23 -19.85 -0.21
N ALA A 59 -7.36 -19.11 -0.87
CA ALA A 59 -5.93 -19.42 -0.93
C ALA A 59 -5.23 -19.25 0.43
N ASN A 60 -5.58 -18.20 1.18
CA ASN A 60 -5.12 -17.98 2.56
C ASN A 60 -5.53 -19.16 3.44
N HIS A 61 -6.79 -19.60 3.36
CA HIS A 61 -7.29 -20.75 4.10
C HIS A 61 -6.54 -22.04 3.73
N TYR A 62 -6.36 -22.28 2.44
CA TYR A 62 -5.60 -23.41 1.94
C TYR A 62 -4.16 -23.43 2.46
N ARG A 63 -3.43 -22.30 2.39
CA ARG A 63 -2.05 -22.18 2.90
C ARG A 63 -1.97 -22.55 4.38
N ARG A 64 -2.92 -22.08 5.20
CA ARG A 64 -2.99 -22.41 6.63
C ARG A 64 -3.23 -23.90 6.89
N MET A 65 -4.14 -24.51 6.15
CA MET A 65 -4.48 -25.92 6.33
C MET A 65 -3.35 -26.85 5.88
N LYS A 66 -2.65 -26.51 4.80
CA LYS A 66 -1.50 -27.27 4.28
C LYS A 66 -0.33 -27.35 5.26
N GLN A 67 -0.23 -26.44 6.23
CA GLN A 67 0.78 -26.52 7.30
C GLN A 67 0.45 -27.57 8.37
N ARG A 68 -0.79 -28.05 8.44
CA ARG A 68 -1.30 -28.93 9.50
C ARG A 68 -1.80 -30.29 9.00
N LEU A 69 -2.18 -30.37 7.73
CA LEU A 69 -2.81 -31.53 7.11
C LEU A 69 -1.98 -32.08 5.96
N THR A 70 -2.14 -33.37 5.70
CA THR A 70 -1.63 -34.03 4.49
C THR A 70 -2.45 -33.65 3.26
N GLU A 71 -1.90 -33.88 2.07
CA GLU A 71 -2.58 -33.58 0.80
C GLU A 71 -3.88 -34.41 0.63
N ASP A 72 -3.89 -35.66 1.08
CA ASP A 72 -5.08 -36.53 1.08
C ASP A 72 -6.19 -36.04 2.02
N GLU A 73 -5.82 -35.50 3.18
CA GLU A 73 -6.78 -34.89 4.11
C GLU A 73 -7.33 -33.59 3.55
N LEU A 74 -6.48 -32.76 2.94
CA LEU A 74 -6.89 -31.51 2.33
C LEU A 74 -7.83 -31.73 1.14
N ASN A 75 -7.55 -32.74 0.30
CA ASN A 75 -8.39 -33.13 -0.83
C ASN A 75 -9.82 -33.53 -0.41
N LYS A 76 -9.99 -34.08 0.80
CA LYS A 76 -11.32 -34.39 1.36
C LYS A 76 -12.10 -33.14 1.78
N LEU A 77 -11.42 -32.00 1.94
CA LEU A 77 -12.01 -30.74 2.38
C LEU A 77 -12.23 -29.72 1.23
N ILE A 78 -11.69 -29.97 0.03
CA ILE A 78 -11.79 -29.05 -1.13
C ILE A 78 -13.23 -28.66 -1.49
N GLY A 79 -14.22 -29.50 -1.18
CA GLY A 79 -15.64 -29.19 -1.43
C GLY A 79 -16.35 -28.41 -0.32
N ILE A 80 -15.65 -28.03 0.75
CA ILE A 80 -16.22 -27.34 1.93
C ILE A 80 -16.10 -25.82 1.82
N TRP A 81 -15.07 -25.34 1.15
CA TRP A 81 -14.84 -23.92 0.91
C TRP A 81 -14.41 -23.69 -0.53
N ASP A 82 -14.65 -22.49 -1.04
CA ASP A 82 -14.14 -22.10 -2.34
C ASP A 82 -12.67 -21.68 -2.21
N LYS A 83 -11.79 -22.41 -2.88
CA LYS A 83 -10.34 -22.16 -2.86
C LYS A 83 -9.97 -20.88 -3.63
N ASP A 84 -10.82 -20.46 -4.56
CA ASP A 84 -10.64 -19.32 -5.43
C ASP A 84 -11.44 -18.10 -4.90
N GLU A 85 -12.03 -18.21 -3.70
CA GLU A 85 -12.72 -17.11 -3.02
C GLU A 85 -11.76 -15.95 -2.79
N VAL A 86 -12.09 -14.82 -3.43
CA VAL A 86 -11.45 -13.52 -3.25
C VAL A 86 -12.53 -12.55 -2.79
N VAL A 87 -12.27 -11.85 -1.70
CA VAL A 87 -13.15 -10.78 -1.22
C VAL A 87 -12.47 -9.45 -1.49
N ARG A 88 -13.23 -8.55 -2.09
CA ARG A 88 -12.79 -7.19 -2.42
C ARG A 88 -13.21 -6.24 -1.30
N TYR A 89 -12.32 -5.34 -0.92
CA TYR A 89 -12.57 -4.30 0.08
C TYR A 89 -12.35 -2.91 -0.53
N GLU A 90 -13.38 -2.07 -0.47
CA GLU A 90 -13.38 -0.71 -1.01
C GLU A 90 -13.81 0.30 0.04
N VAL A 91 -13.40 1.55 -0.09
CA VAL A 91 -13.92 2.62 0.76
C VAL A 91 -15.30 3.01 0.23
N GLN A 92 -16.36 2.60 0.93
CA GLN A 92 -17.74 2.90 0.55
C GLN A 92 -18.24 4.18 1.23
N ASN A 93 -18.74 5.13 0.43
CA ASN A 93 -19.31 6.40 0.86
C ASN A 93 -20.16 7.04 -0.26
N GLU A 94 -20.84 8.15 0.05
CA GLU A 94 -21.72 8.86 -0.90
C GLU A 94 -21.02 9.26 -2.22
N MET A 95 -19.69 9.41 -2.23
CA MET A 95 -18.94 9.76 -3.44
C MET A 95 -18.60 8.54 -4.31
N THR A 96 -18.57 7.35 -3.72
CA THR A 96 -18.23 6.12 -4.41
C THR A 96 -19.46 5.31 -4.79
N GLU A 97 -20.64 5.60 -4.25
CA GLU A 97 -21.90 4.85 -4.44
C GLU A 97 -22.17 4.43 -5.89
N ASP A 98 -21.91 5.30 -6.88
CA ASP A 98 -22.12 5.01 -8.30
C ASP A 98 -21.05 4.10 -8.94
N PHE A 99 -19.95 3.86 -8.24
CA PHE A 99 -18.77 3.12 -8.69
C PHE A 99 -18.47 1.88 -7.83
N GLU A 100 -19.25 1.62 -6.80
CA GLU A 100 -19.02 0.48 -5.88
C GLU A 100 -19.34 -0.83 -6.59
N ASP A 101 -18.51 -1.84 -6.33
CA ASP A 101 -18.92 -3.21 -6.55
C ASP A 101 -19.88 -3.61 -5.42
N GLU A 102 -21.14 -3.90 -5.73
CA GLU A 102 -22.15 -4.32 -4.73
C GLU A 102 -21.71 -5.56 -3.92
N SER A 103 -20.75 -6.32 -4.43
CA SER A 103 -20.16 -7.48 -3.73
C SER A 103 -18.95 -7.15 -2.85
N ALA A 104 -18.43 -5.91 -2.92
CA ALA A 104 -17.31 -5.47 -2.10
C ALA A 104 -17.74 -5.18 -0.66
N GLU A 105 -16.82 -5.44 0.26
CA GLU A 105 -16.96 -5.13 1.68
C GLU A 105 -16.40 -3.72 2.00
N ASN A 106 -16.94 -3.07 3.02
CA ASN A 106 -16.49 -1.73 3.40
C ASN A 106 -15.14 -1.76 4.13
N ALA A 107 -14.08 -1.33 3.44
CA ALA A 107 -12.72 -1.26 3.96
C ALA A 107 -12.58 -0.32 5.18
N ALA A 108 -13.41 0.72 5.29
CA ALA A 108 -13.38 1.66 6.40
C ALA A 108 -14.08 1.10 7.66
N ALA A 109 -14.96 0.11 7.51
CA ALA A 109 -15.66 -0.53 8.62
C ALA A 109 -14.93 -1.80 9.11
N GLU A 110 -14.21 -2.50 8.24
CA GLU A 110 -13.58 -3.77 8.59
C GLU A 110 -12.19 -3.62 9.20
N ASN A 111 -12.00 -4.29 10.35
CA ASN A 111 -10.75 -4.28 11.09
C ASN A 111 -9.79 -5.34 10.54
N LEU A 112 -8.52 -4.98 10.42
CA LEU A 112 -7.45 -5.83 9.92
C LEU A 112 -7.43 -7.27 10.50
N PRO A 113 -7.53 -7.50 11.83
CA PRO A 113 -7.50 -8.86 12.41
C PRO A 113 -8.72 -9.72 12.09
N ARG A 114 -9.78 -9.17 11.48
CA ARG A 114 -10.90 -9.98 10.97
C ARG A 114 -10.60 -10.55 9.58
N VAL A 115 -9.72 -9.90 8.84
CA VAL A 115 -9.45 -10.18 7.43
C VAL A 115 -8.13 -10.95 7.27
N ILE A 116 -7.07 -10.47 7.91
CA ILE A 116 -5.72 -11.04 7.88
C ILE A 116 -5.29 -11.28 9.32
N TYR A 117 -5.00 -12.52 9.70
CA TYR A 117 -4.76 -12.85 11.12
C TYR A 117 -3.80 -14.01 11.35
N HIS A 118 -3.30 -14.64 10.29
CA HIS A 118 -2.24 -15.64 10.37
C HIS A 118 -0.99 -15.22 9.61
N VAL A 119 0.16 -15.58 10.17
CA VAL A 119 1.45 -15.42 9.49
C VAL A 119 1.41 -16.20 8.16
N GLY A 120 1.81 -15.52 7.10
CA GLY A 120 1.75 -16.01 5.73
C GLY A 120 0.44 -15.72 5.00
N ASP A 121 -0.56 -15.09 5.64
CA ASP A 121 -1.73 -14.55 4.93
C ASP A 121 -1.27 -13.43 3.98
N GLU A 122 -1.92 -13.36 2.82
CA GLU A 122 -1.62 -12.43 1.73
C GLU A 122 -2.86 -11.59 1.40
N LEU A 123 -2.61 -10.42 0.82
CA LEU A 123 -3.59 -9.51 0.24
C LEU A 123 -2.88 -8.59 -0.77
N SER A 124 -3.60 -8.06 -1.75
CA SER A 124 -3.06 -7.10 -2.73
C SER A 124 -3.83 -5.78 -2.65
N LEU A 125 -3.13 -4.67 -2.80
CA LEU A 125 -3.72 -3.35 -3.01
C LEU A 125 -3.64 -3.01 -4.49
N SER A 126 -4.77 -2.67 -5.09
CA SER A 126 -4.83 -2.12 -6.45
C SER A 126 -5.13 -0.62 -6.36
N TYR A 127 -4.36 0.21 -7.05
CA TYR A 127 -4.50 1.68 -7.08
C TYR A 127 -4.44 2.18 -8.51
N ASP A 128 -5.32 3.14 -8.84
CA ASP A 128 -5.47 3.69 -10.19
C ASP A 128 -5.83 2.60 -11.22
N TYR A 129 -7.12 2.46 -11.53
CA TYR A 129 -7.58 1.46 -12.49
C TYR A 129 -7.20 1.79 -13.94
N GLY A 130 -6.67 2.98 -14.22
CA GLY A 130 -6.06 3.33 -15.50
C GLY A 130 -4.63 2.81 -15.62
N ASP A 131 -3.78 3.15 -14.65
CA ASP A 131 -2.36 2.75 -14.65
C ASP A 131 -2.12 1.33 -14.11
N GLY A 132 -3.06 0.79 -13.34
CA GLY A 132 -3.07 -0.60 -12.87
C GLY A 132 -2.01 -0.93 -11.84
N TRP A 133 -1.72 -0.03 -10.88
CA TRP A 133 -0.70 -0.30 -9.86
C TRP A 133 -1.17 -1.38 -8.89
N GLU A 134 -0.38 -2.44 -8.71
CA GLU A 134 -0.61 -3.48 -7.72
C GLU A 134 0.53 -3.54 -6.70
N VAL A 135 0.19 -3.58 -5.42
CA VAL A 135 1.14 -3.84 -4.32
C VAL A 135 0.72 -5.12 -3.60
N LYS A 136 1.58 -6.13 -3.60
CA LYS A 136 1.35 -7.39 -2.91
C LYS A 136 1.85 -7.31 -1.47
N LEU A 137 1.04 -7.76 -0.52
CA LEU A 137 1.35 -7.76 0.91
C LEU A 137 1.32 -9.18 1.47
N VAL A 138 2.26 -9.46 2.37
CA VAL A 138 2.32 -10.71 3.15
C VAL A 138 2.48 -10.37 4.64
N LEU A 139 1.63 -10.94 5.49
CA LEU A 139 1.80 -10.85 6.94
C LEU A 139 2.96 -11.76 7.40
N GLU A 140 4.13 -11.17 7.62
CA GLU A 140 5.33 -11.92 8.00
C GLU A 140 5.35 -12.31 9.48
N GLN A 141 4.89 -11.42 10.36
CA GLN A 141 4.97 -11.62 11.80
C GLN A 141 3.81 -10.97 12.55
N ILE A 142 3.39 -11.62 13.64
CA ILE A 142 2.48 -11.08 14.65
C ILE A 142 3.23 -11.09 15.97
N MET A 143 3.35 -9.94 16.63
CA MET A 143 4.13 -9.82 17.86
C MET A 143 3.49 -8.90 18.89
N GLU A 144 3.78 -9.13 20.16
CA GLU A 144 3.49 -8.18 21.23
C GLU A 144 4.79 -7.49 21.63
N ASP A 145 4.80 -6.16 21.62
CA ASP A 145 5.89 -5.36 22.17
C ASP A 145 5.30 -4.32 23.11
N LYS A 146 5.27 -4.66 24.40
CA LYS A 146 4.71 -3.79 25.42
C LYS A 146 5.58 -2.56 25.61
N ASP A 147 6.87 -2.61 25.29
CA ASP A 147 7.82 -1.51 25.50
C ASP A 147 7.81 -0.48 24.37
N LEU A 148 7.41 -0.87 23.17
CA LEU A 148 7.28 0.04 22.04
C LEU A 148 6.18 1.10 22.27
N PRO A 149 6.45 2.41 22.19
CA PRO A 149 5.39 3.41 22.25
C PRO A 149 4.46 3.34 21.03
N GLY A 150 3.13 3.30 21.21
CA GLY A 150 2.18 3.20 20.09
C GLY A 150 2.29 4.34 19.05
N LYS A 151 2.76 5.53 19.46
CA LYS A 151 3.06 6.65 18.55
C LYS A 151 4.17 6.33 17.53
N GLU A 152 5.02 5.34 17.81
CA GLU A 152 6.04 4.85 16.89
C GLU A 152 5.44 4.01 15.75
N LEU A 153 4.16 3.63 15.84
CA LEU A 153 3.43 2.95 14.76
C LEU A 153 2.52 3.94 13.99
N PRO A 154 2.29 3.73 12.68
CA PRO A 154 3.00 2.77 11.83
C PRO A 154 4.46 3.20 11.60
N ARG A 155 5.33 2.23 11.27
CA ARG A 155 6.73 2.49 10.90
C ARG A 155 7.24 1.52 9.83
N VAL A 156 8.10 1.99 8.96
CA VAL A 156 8.94 1.19 8.07
C VAL A 156 10.22 0.80 8.81
N LEU A 157 10.60 -0.46 8.67
CA LEU A 157 11.82 -1.05 9.20
C LEU A 157 12.93 -1.12 8.14
N ALA A 158 12.56 -1.39 6.89
CA ALA A 158 13.45 -1.46 5.73
C ALA A 158 12.65 -1.30 4.43
N GLY A 159 13.32 -0.94 3.34
CA GLY A 159 12.73 -0.86 2.03
C GLY A 159 13.70 -0.27 1.00
N GLU A 160 13.37 -0.42 -0.27
CA GLU A 160 14.17 0.05 -1.41
C GLU A 160 13.26 0.55 -2.53
N GLY A 161 13.79 1.45 -3.37
CA GLY A 161 13.04 2.09 -4.45
C GLY A 161 12.16 3.24 -3.97
N TYR A 162 11.99 4.25 -4.81
CA TYR A 162 11.28 5.48 -4.47
C TYR A 162 9.78 5.26 -4.25
N GLY A 163 9.13 4.55 -5.18
CA GLY A 163 7.68 4.45 -5.30
C GLY A 163 7.27 4.68 -6.75
N ILE A 164 6.01 5.05 -6.97
CA ILE A 164 5.48 5.33 -8.31
C ILE A 164 5.70 6.81 -8.71
N ILE A 165 5.50 7.06 -9.99
CA ILE A 165 5.22 8.40 -10.52
C ILE A 165 3.77 8.37 -11.00
N GLU A 166 2.93 9.22 -10.42
CA GLU A 166 1.51 9.31 -10.79
C GLU A 166 1.33 9.59 -12.28
N ASP A 167 0.29 8.99 -12.86
CA ASP A 167 -0.17 9.20 -14.24
C ASP A 167 0.92 8.93 -15.30
N CYS A 168 1.86 8.01 -15.01
CA CYS A 168 2.93 7.70 -15.95
C CYS A 168 2.56 6.62 -16.97
N GLY A 169 1.42 5.94 -16.82
CA GLY A 169 1.05 4.79 -17.64
C GLY A 169 1.51 3.46 -17.03
N GLY A 170 1.43 3.34 -15.71
CA GLY A 170 1.77 2.13 -14.98
C GLY A 170 3.26 1.79 -15.01
N THR A 171 3.58 0.53 -14.74
CA THR A 171 4.96 0.01 -14.62
C THR A 171 5.78 0.27 -15.89
N SER A 172 5.17 0.10 -17.07
CA SER A 172 5.80 0.38 -18.37
C SER A 172 6.23 1.84 -18.53
N GLY A 173 5.37 2.77 -18.10
CA GLY A 173 5.67 4.21 -18.11
C GLY A 173 6.80 4.57 -17.16
N LEU A 174 6.78 3.99 -15.95
CA LEU A 174 7.84 4.17 -14.96
C LEU A 174 9.19 3.64 -15.45
N GLU A 175 9.21 2.52 -16.15
CA GLU A 175 10.41 2.02 -16.82
C GLU A 175 10.94 2.97 -17.89
N ASP A 176 10.06 3.53 -18.73
CA ASP A 176 10.45 4.46 -19.78
C ASP A 176 11.04 5.75 -19.21
N ILE A 177 10.46 6.26 -18.11
CA ILE A 177 11.00 7.37 -17.33
C ILE A 177 12.39 7.00 -16.79
N ALA A 178 12.53 5.84 -16.13
CA ALA A 178 13.81 5.39 -15.59
C ALA A 178 14.90 5.31 -16.68
N LYS A 179 14.58 4.71 -17.83
CA LYS A 179 15.47 4.60 -19.00
C LYS A 179 15.85 5.99 -19.55
N ALA A 180 14.93 6.93 -19.57
CA ALA A 180 15.18 8.29 -20.06
C ALA A 180 16.10 9.07 -19.10
N PHE A 181 15.83 9.05 -17.78
CA PHE A 181 16.63 9.72 -16.77
C PHE A 181 18.01 9.08 -16.56
N ALA A 182 18.17 7.78 -16.81
CA ALA A 182 19.48 7.15 -16.85
C ALA A 182 20.36 7.67 -17.99
N LYS A 183 19.76 8.00 -19.15
CA LYS A 183 20.48 8.55 -20.31
C LYS A 183 20.84 10.03 -20.15
N LYS A 184 20.03 10.80 -19.43
CA LYS A 184 20.17 12.26 -19.22
C LYS A 184 20.29 13.09 -20.51
N LYS A 185 19.78 12.57 -21.62
CA LYS A 185 19.81 13.21 -22.95
C LYS A 185 18.79 12.57 -23.91
N GLY A 186 18.47 13.29 -24.99
CA GLY A 186 17.56 12.84 -26.03
C GLY A 186 16.13 13.39 -25.87
N SER A 187 15.28 13.17 -26.87
CA SER A 187 13.91 13.70 -26.91
C SER A 187 13.07 13.22 -25.73
N LYS A 188 13.10 11.91 -25.43
CA LYS A 188 12.37 11.32 -24.30
C LYS A 188 12.79 11.88 -22.94
N TYR A 189 14.09 12.08 -22.72
CA TYR A 189 14.57 12.71 -21.49
C TYR A 189 14.04 14.15 -21.37
N LYS A 190 14.09 14.94 -22.45
CA LYS A 190 13.57 16.31 -22.46
C LYS A 190 12.06 16.33 -22.17
N GLU A 191 11.30 15.48 -22.85
CA GLU A 191 9.85 15.33 -22.67
C GLU A 191 9.49 15.04 -21.21
N TYR A 192 10.10 14.01 -20.59
CA TYR A 192 9.81 13.67 -19.20
C TYR A 192 10.35 14.69 -18.20
N SER A 193 11.51 15.31 -18.46
CA SER A 193 12.05 16.36 -17.57
C SER A 193 11.16 17.60 -17.56
N GLU A 194 10.63 17.99 -18.72
CA GLU A 194 9.67 19.09 -18.85
C GLU A 194 8.35 18.75 -18.15
N TRP A 195 7.83 17.53 -18.33
CA TRP A 195 6.60 17.07 -17.68
C TRP A 195 6.72 17.00 -16.15
N LEU A 196 7.81 16.43 -15.63
CA LEU A 196 8.06 16.29 -14.19
C LEU A 196 8.58 17.58 -13.54
N GLY A 197 8.99 18.57 -14.34
CA GLY A 197 9.59 19.81 -13.85
C GLY A 197 10.93 19.59 -13.13
N MET A 198 11.69 18.56 -13.50
CA MET A 198 12.98 18.23 -12.87
C MET A 198 13.98 17.61 -13.85
N ASP A 199 15.25 17.94 -13.67
CA ASP A 199 16.37 17.44 -14.48
C ASP A 199 17.08 16.22 -13.85
N ALA A 200 16.67 15.81 -12.66
CA ALA A 200 17.23 14.66 -11.97
C ALA A 200 16.15 13.93 -11.18
N LEU A 201 16.09 12.61 -11.38
CA LEU A 201 15.16 11.70 -10.71
C LEU A 201 15.94 10.50 -10.20
N ASP A 202 15.74 10.14 -8.94
CA ASP A 202 16.34 8.97 -8.29
C ASP A 202 15.23 8.02 -7.84
N LEU A 203 14.89 7.08 -8.72
CA LEU A 203 13.86 6.06 -8.47
C LEU A 203 14.36 4.90 -7.58
N ILE A 204 15.67 4.85 -7.26
CA ILE A 204 16.25 3.77 -6.47
C ILE A 204 16.29 4.15 -4.99
N SER A 205 16.46 5.43 -4.69
CA SER A 205 16.55 5.93 -3.32
C SER A 205 15.28 5.70 -2.50
N PHE A 206 15.46 5.29 -1.24
CA PHE A 206 14.40 5.24 -0.24
C PHE A 206 14.85 5.93 1.05
N ASP A 207 14.19 7.04 1.40
CA ASP A 207 14.45 7.79 2.63
C ASP A 207 13.52 7.31 3.75
N ILE A 208 14.00 6.32 4.52
CA ILE A 208 13.23 5.70 5.60
C ILE A 208 12.87 6.70 6.73
N ALA A 209 13.73 7.69 7.00
CA ALA A 209 13.49 8.67 8.05
C ALA A 209 12.35 9.61 7.66
N ASP A 210 12.37 10.10 6.42
CA ASP A 210 11.28 10.89 5.86
C ASP A 210 9.97 10.10 5.75
N MET A 211 10.06 8.84 5.33
CA MET A 211 8.88 7.98 5.22
C MET A 211 8.22 7.78 6.58
N ASN A 212 9.01 7.47 7.61
CA ASN A 212 8.51 7.32 8.98
C ASN A 212 7.94 8.63 9.55
N PHE A 213 8.50 9.79 9.17
CA PHE A 213 7.93 11.09 9.50
C PHE A 213 6.55 11.32 8.85
N ARG A 214 6.43 11.05 7.55
CA ARG A 214 5.19 11.23 6.78
C ARG A 214 4.09 10.28 7.24
N LEU A 215 4.42 9.02 7.55
CA LEU A 215 3.49 8.01 8.03
C LEU A 215 2.73 8.38 9.31
N LYS A 216 3.22 9.36 10.09
CA LYS A 216 2.52 9.86 11.28
C LYS A 216 1.31 10.74 10.96
N LYS A 217 1.22 11.27 9.74
CA LYS A 217 0.25 12.33 9.38
C LYS A 217 -0.45 12.08 8.05
N VAL A 218 0.26 11.60 7.03
CA VAL A 218 -0.29 11.39 5.68
C VAL A 218 -1.48 10.43 5.68
N PRO A 219 -1.47 9.27 6.38
CA PRO A 219 -2.63 8.39 6.39
C PRO A 219 -3.92 9.02 6.91
N ARG A 220 -3.83 10.03 7.79
CA ARG A 220 -5.02 10.78 8.24
C ARG A 220 -5.55 11.70 7.14
N ILE A 221 -4.66 12.32 6.37
CA ILE A 221 -5.06 13.18 5.24
C ILE A 221 -5.79 12.36 4.18
N TYR A 222 -5.30 11.14 3.90
CA TYR A 222 -5.99 10.23 2.96
C TYR A 222 -7.32 9.75 3.51
N ALA A 223 -7.42 9.42 4.80
CA ALA A 223 -8.71 9.11 5.42
C ALA A 223 -9.72 10.27 5.30
N ASP A 224 -9.29 11.51 5.56
CA ASP A 224 -10.15 12.69 5.40
C ASP A 224 -10.63 12.84 3.94
N ALA A 225 -9.77 12.56 2.95
CA ALA A 225 -10.13 12.63 1.53
C ALA A 225 -11.07 11.50 1.10
N TYR A 226 -10.73 10.24 1.38
CA TYR A 226 -11.48 9.07 0.90
C TYR A 226 -12.76 8.81 1.70
N GLU A 227 -12.74 8.98 3.02
CA GLU A 227 -13.89 8.61 3.86
C GLU A 227 -14.87 9.76 4.08
N HIS A 228 -14.43 11.01 3.87
CA HIS A 228 -15.20 12.20 4.21
C HIS A 228 -15.26 13.27 3.10
N GLY A 229 -14.61 13.05 1.95
CA GLY A 229 -14.60 14.00 0.84
C GLY A 229 -13.95 15.35 1.17
N LEU A 230 -13.05 15.39 2.16
CA LEU A 230 -12.44 16.63 2.62
C LEU A 230 -11.17 16.94 1.82
N GLU A 231 -11.11 18.15 1.27
CA GLU A 231 -9.89 18.64 0.62
C GLU A 231 -8.75 18.83 1.65
N PRO A 232 -7.50 18.48 1.30
CA PRO A 232 -6.38 18.70 2.19
C PRO A 232 -6.18 20.19 2.51
N THR A 233 -6.04 20.51 3.80
CA THR A 233 -5.68 21.87 4.24
C THR A 233 -4.34 22.32 3.63
N LYS A 234 -4.05 23.63 3.63
CA LYS A 234 -2.73 24.15 3.21
C LYS A 234 -1.56 23.49 3.96
N GLN A 235 -1.74 23.17 5.24
CA GLN A 235 -0.70 22.49 6.03
C GLN A 235 -0.53 21.03 5.56
N SER A 236 -1.64 20.34 5.30
CA SER A 236 -1.65 18.99 4.72
C SER A 236 -0.98 18.97 3.35
N MET A 237 -1.30 19.92 2.47
CA MET A 237 -0.67 20.06 1.15
C MET A 237 0.83 20.31 1.27
N ASN A 238 1.27 21.21 2.15
CA ASN A 238 2.70 21.47 2.36
C ASN A 238 3.47 20.22 2.84
N LEU A 239 2.80 19.34 3.61
CA LEU A 239 3.36 18.06 4.04
C LEU A 239 3.44 17.06 2.87
N LEU A 240 2.36 16.92 2.08
CA LEU A 240 2.31 16.04 0.92
C LEU A 240 3.37 16.43 -0.14
N GLU A 241 3.54 17.73 -0.39
CA GLU A 241 4.53 18.29 -1.32
C GLU A 241 5.94 18.38 -0.72
N ARG A 242 6.14 17.89 0.51
CA ARG A 242 7.43 17.87 1.22
C ARG A 242 8.13 19.23 1.30
N LYS A 243 7.40 20.33 1.43
CA LYS A 243 7.99 21.69 1.51
C LYS A 243 8.96 21.86 2.68
N TYR A 244 8.83 21.06 3.74
CA TYR A 244 9.76 21.03 4.87
C TYR A 244 11.19 20.57 4.48
N LYS A 245 11.36 19.82 3.39
CA LYS A 245 12.68 19.45 2.85
C LYS A 245 13.31 20.58 2.03
N GLN A 246 12.50 21.46 1.44
CA GLN A 246 12.98 22.59 0.65
C GLN A 246 13.51 23.72 1.54
N ALA A 247 12.93 23.89 2.74
CA ALA A 247 13.38 24.87 3.73
C ALA A 247 14.67 24.50 4.48
N GLN A 248 15.20 23.28 4.26
CA GLN A 248 16.42 22.76 4.89
C GLN A 248 17.62 22.70 3.93
N ARG A 249 17.45 23.13 2.67
CA ARG A 249 18.51 23.31 1.68
C ARG A 249 18.91 24.78 1.59
#